data_AF-A0A316WG03-F1
#
_entry.id   AF-A0A316WG03-F1
#
_cell.length_a   1.000
_cell.length_b   1.000
_cell.length_c   1.000
_cell.angle_alpha   90.00
_cell.angle_beta   90.00
_cell.angle_gamma   90.00
#
_symmetry.space_group_name_H-M   'P 1'
#
loop_
_entity.id
_entity.type
_entity.pdbx_description
1 polymer ?
#
loop_
_entity_poly.entity_id
_entity_poly.type
_entity_poly.pdbx_seq_one_letter_code
_entity_poly.pdbx_strand_id
1 'polypeptide(L)'
;MTGTRFYDKIHNWLLPMPEQQCDVFPPVNYHYYTPFQKLILDYLAWNGIDKKGNITSNKVYPTRNEIQENRTLLRKCGFTTGDIEKLVVYEFLEMKRNIPDLDSEMFIPIFEDNYHNLKLVKFATLEAQKSNENTREYYDNIKGFLIEIQGYLGVEYLRTRIECDFTDIRNWKNTARVEEFVTPFAKVGLNCSKSAKFNINYFINPHLKELIGESLGDTLEKRFDEFTNGELKDFIMMIPLNRRYDRYFEELLRFTRTHPNYKAVITNKNSL
;
A
#
# COMPACT_ATOMS: atom_id res chain seq x y z
N MET A 1 9.78 -26.32 53.64
CA MET A 1 8.90 -26.94 52.62
C MET A 1 8.05 -25.85 52.03
N THR A 2 8.56 -25.22 50.97
CA THR A 2 8.02 -24.03 50.32
C THR A 2 8.32 -24.21 48.84
N GLY A 3 7.35 -24.71 48.07
CA GLY A 3 7.63 -25.07 46.69
C GLY A 3 6.48 -25.66 45.90
N THR A 4 5.26 -25.13 46.03
CA THR A 4 4.10 -25.59 45.23
C THR A 4 3.04 -24.50 45.00
N ARG A 5 3.44 -23.22 44.96
CA ARG A 5 2.53 -22.13 44.52
C ARG A 5 2.98 -21.37 43.27
N PHE A 6 4.16 -21.71 42.73
CA PHE A 6 4.68 -21.09 41.51
C PHE A 6 4.36 -21.89 40.24
N TYR A 7 4.07 -23.20 40.36
CA TYR A 7 3.78 -24.07 39.21
C TYR A 7 2.32 -24.01 38.74
N ASP A 8 1.34 -23.74 39.61
CA ASP A 8 -0.08 -23.71 39.22
C ASP A 8 -0.48 -22.46 38.41
N LYS A 9 0.37 -21.42 38.38
CA LYS A 9 0.10 -20.21 37.57
C LYS A 9 0.52 -20.34 36.10
N ILE A 10 1.35 -21.32 35.75
CA ILE A 10 1.90 -21.43 34.38
C ILE A 10 1.03 -22.35 33.50
N HIS A 11 0.22 -23.25 34.07
CA HIS A 11 -0.59 -24.18 33.29
C HIS A 11 -1.96 -23.67 32.81
N ASN A 12 -2.44 -22.51 33.30
CA ASN A 12 -3.69 -21.91 32.81
C ASN A 12 -3.54 -21.07 31.53
N TRP A 13 -2.35 -21.04 30.90
CA TRP A 13 -2.10 -20.32 29.65
C TRP A 13 -2.07 -21.23 28.40
N LEU A 14 -2.28 -22.53 28.56
CA LEU A 14 -2.30 -23.50 27.46
C LEU A 14 -3.58 -24.33 27.54
N LEU A 15 -4.66 -23.75 26.99
CA LEU A 15 -6.01 -24.23 26.59
C LEU A 15 -6.28 -25.76 26.60
N PRO A 16 -7.54 -26.26 26.72
CA PRO A 16 -8.78 -25.63 26.24
C PRO A 16 -10.00 -25.70 27.20
N MET A 17 -10.94 -24.76 27.10
CA MET A 17 -12.28 -24.93 27.70
C MET A 17 -13.30 -25.42 26.66
N PRO A 18 -14.25 -26.28 27.08
CA PRO A 18 -15.02 -27.15 26.21
C PRO A 18 -16.26 -26.47 25.64
N GLU A 19 -16.74 -27.07 24.56
CA GLU A 19 -17.98 -26.79 23.87
C GLU A 19 -19.21 -26.77 24.80
N GLN A 20 -20.14 -25.87 24.47
CA GLN A 20 -21.57 -25.90 24.79
C GLN A 20 -22.01 -25.61 26.23
N GLN A 21 -22.17 -24.31 26.52
CA GLN A 21 -23.44 -23.79 27.04
C GLN A 21 -23.78 -22.49 26.29
N CYS A 22 -24.69 -22.61 25.32
CA CYS A 22 -25.38 -21.49 24.68
C CYS A 22 -26.73 -21.22 25.38
N ASP A 23 -27.27 -20.04 25.05
CA ASP A 23 -28.63 -19.53 25.24
C ASP A 23 -28.75 -18.52 26.40
N VAL A 24 -28.81 -17.19 26.19
CA VAL A 24 -29.44 -16.43 25.10
C VAL A 24 -28.56 -15.20 24.79
N PHE A 25 -27.99 -15.16 23.59
CA PHE A 25 -27.49 -13.90 23.03
C PHE A 25 -28.64 -13.23 22.27
N PRO A 26 -28.85 -11.91 22.40
CA PRO A 26 -29.78 -11.20 21.53
C PRO A 26 -29.33 -11.40 20.07
N PRO A 27 -30.24 -11.36 19.09
CA PRO A 27 -29.90 -11.61 17.69
C PRO A 27 -28.76 -10.68 17.28
N VAL A 28 -27.60 -11.27 17.02
CA VAL A 28 -26.39 -10.56 16.61
C VAL A 28 -26.56 -10.17 15.14
N ASN A 29 -27.21 -9.02 14.91
CA ASN A 29 -27.28 -8.35 13.61
C ASN A 29 -26.64 -6.95 13.70
N TYR A 30 -25.47 -6.85 14.33
CA TYR A 30 -24.65 -5.64 14.26
C TYR A 30 -23.33 -5.98 13.56
N HIS A 31 -23.33 -5.83 12.23
CA HIS A 31 -22.08 -5.67 11.49
C HIS A 31 -21.41 -4.39 12.00
N TYR A 32 -20.33 -4.52 12.78
CA TYR A 32 -19.50 -3.40 13.19
C TYR A 32 -18.73 -2.89 11.98
N TYR A 33 -19.36 -2.00 11.20
CA TYR A 33 -18.67 -1.27 10.15
C TYR A 33 -17.58 -0.38 10.75
N THR A 34 -16.39 -0.37 10.14
CA THR A 34 -15.39 0.66 10.48
C THR A 34 -15.99 2.04 10.22
N PRO A 35 -15.50 3.11 10.88
CA PRO A 35 -16.00 4.46 10.63
C PRO A 35 -15.92 4.86 9.15
N PHE A 36 -14.96 4.30 8.41
CA PHE A 36 -14.81 4.53 6.98
C PHE A 36 -15.82 3.72 6.14
N GLN A 37 -16.07 2.47 6.50
CA GLN A 37 -17.10 1.64 5.85
C GLN A 37 -18.51 2.22 6.01
N LYS A 38 -18.83 2.76 7.19
CA LYS A 38 -20.09 3.48 7.41
C LYS A 38 -20.23 4.66 6.45
N LEU A 39 -19.15 5.43 6.29
CA LEU A 39 -19.12 6.60 5.41
C LEU A 39 -19.30 6.21 3.92
N ILE A 40 -18.74 5.07 3.49
CA ILE A 40 -19.00 4.51 2.14
C ILE A 40 -20.48 4.20 1.95
N LEU A 41 -21.11 3.51 2.93
CA LEU A 41 -22.54 3.18 2.87
C LEU A 41 -23.42 4.42 2.76
N ASP A 42 -23.13 5.44 3.56
CA ASP A 42 -23.89 6.69 3.54
C ASP A 42 -23.77 7.37 2.17
N TYR A 43 -22.57 7.42 1.57
CA TYR A 43 -22.37 8.00 0.23
C TYR A 43 -23.10 7.24 -0.87
N LEU A 44 -23.12 5.90 -0.81
CA LEU A 44 -23.88 5.09 -1.76
C LEU A 44 -25.39 5.37 -1.62
N ALA A 45 -25.90 5.39 -0.40
CA ALA A 45 -27.32 5.65 -0.12
C ALA A 45 -27.76 7.07 -0.55
N TRP A 46 -26.92 8.09 -0.31
CA TRP A 46 -27.19 9.47 -0.74
C TRP A 46 -27.25 9.60 -2.26
N ASN A 47 -26.56 8.71 -2.97
CA ASN A 47 -26.55 8.64 -4.43
C ASN A 47 -27.56 7.62 -4.99
N GLY A 48 -28.47 7.11 -4.15
CA GLY A 48 -29.58 6.25 -4.57
C GLY A 48 -29.20 4.78 -4.77
N ILE A 49 -28.02 4.36 -4.33
CA ILE A 49 -27.56 2.97 -4.38
C ILE A 49 -28.00 2.28 -3.09
N ASP A 50 -28.89 1.29 -3.20
CA ASP A 50 -29.36 0.52 -2.05
C ASP A 50 -28.33 -0.54 -1.61
N LYS A 51 -28.58 -1.19 -0.46
CA LYS A 51 -27.69 -2.23 0.08
C LYS A 51 -27.49 -3.42 -0.87
N LYS A 52 -28.45 -3.70 -1.75
CA LYS A 52 -28.39 -4.77 -2.76
C LYS A 52 -27.65 -4.30 -4.02
N GLY A 53 -27.15 -3.07 -4.04
CA GLY A 53 -26.44 -2.47 -5.15
C GLY A 53 -27.33 -2.00 -6.29
N ASN A 54 -28.64 -1.87 -6.08
CA ASN A 54 -29.56 -1.35 -7.09
C ASN A 54 -29.53 0.17 -7.11
N ILE A 55 -29.53 0.73 -8.32
CA ILE A 55 -29.68 2.17 -8.51
C ILE A 55 -31.18 2.48 -8.48
N THR A 56 -31.60 3.21 -7.44
CA THR A 56 -32.98 3.61 -7.21
C THR A 56 -33.15 5.11 -7.43
N SER A 57 -34.36 5.54 -7.79
CA SER A 57 -34.70 6.96 -7.87
C SER A 57 -34.82 7.63 -6.49
N ASN A 58 -34.86 6.82 -5.43
CA ASN A 58 -35.07 7.28 -4.06
C ASN A 58 -33.72 7.61 -3.41
N LYS A 59 -33.18 8.78 -3.75
CA LYS A 59 -32.00 9.32 -3.06
C LYS A 59 -32.34 9.58 -1.59
N VAL A 60 -31.50 9.10 -0.69
CA VAL A 60 -31.57 9.49 0.73
C VAL A 60 -30.99 10.89 0.85
N TYR A 61 -31.81 11.88 1.15
CA TYR A 61 -31.32 13.24 1.38
C TYR A 61 -30.74 13.34 2.78
N PRO A 62 -29.42 13.52 2.94
CA PRO A 62 -28.84 13.61 4.27
C PRO A 62 -29.26 14.89 4.98
N THR A 63 -29.43 14.78 6.28
CA THR A 63 -29.58 15.92 7.17
C THR A 63 -28.26 16.69 7.27
N ARG A 64 -28.34 17.97 7.65
CA ARG A 64 -27.16 18.81 7.88
C ARG A 64 -26.20 18.21 8.92
N ASN A 65 -26.73 17.50 9.92
CA ASN A 65 -25.93 16.84 10.95
C ASN A 65 -25.16 15.65 10.38
N GLU A 66 -25.80 14.78 9.61
CA GLU A 66 -25.15 13.64 8.95
C GLU A 66 -24.04 14.09 7.99
N ILE A 67 -24.27 15.17 7.23
CA ILE A 67 -23.23 15.78 6.39
C ILE A 67 -22.02 16.20 7.24
N GLN A 68 -22.27 16.86 8.37
CA GLN A 68 -21.19 17.35 9.24
C GLN A 68 -20.45 16.20 9.95
N GLU A 69 -21.16 15.15 10.36
CA GLU A 69 -20.59 13.93 10.93
C GLU A 69 -19.68 13.24 9.92
N ASN A 70 -20.16 13.00 8.70
CA ASN A 70 -19.38 12.33 7.65
C ASN A 70 -18.17 13.17 7.23
N ARG A 71 -18.29 14.51 7.18
CA ARG A 71 -17.13 15.39 6.98
C ARG A 71 -16.09 15.28 8.09
N THR A 72 -16.53 15.13 9.33
CA THR A 72 -15.63 14.98 10.48
C THR A 72 -14.94 13.62 10.47
N LEU A 73 -15.68 12.54 10.18
CA LEU A 73 -15.13 11.20 10.01
C LEU A 73 -14.12 11.15 8.86
N LEU A 74 -14.44 11.78 7.73
CA LEU A 74 -13.57 11.83 6.57
C LEU A 74 -12.23 12.52 6.86
N ARG A 75 -12.27 13.63 7.60
CA ARG A 75 -11.06 14.33 8.06
C ARG A 75 -10.22 13.47 9.00
N LYS A 76 -10.86 12.72 9.91
CA LYS A 76 -10.16 11.76 10.77
C LYS A 76 -9.49 10.64 9.97
N CYS A 77 -10.07 10.26 8.83
CA CYS A 77 -9.46 9.33 7.89
C CYS A 77 -8.34 9.96 7.02
N GLY A 78 -8.15 11.29 7.06
CA GLY A 78 -7.07 11.99 6.35
C GLY A 78 -7.47 12.62 5.01
N PHE A 79 -8.77 12.76 4.72
CA PHE A 79 -9.27 13.19 3.41
C PHE A 79 -10.02 14.53 3.45
N THR A 80 -10.11 15.18 2.29
CA THR A 80 -10.82 16.46 2.10
C THR A 80 -12.29 16.26 1.72
N THR A 81 -13.12 17.24 2.04
CA THR A 81 -14.57 17.11 2.24
C THR A 81 -15.47 16.96 0.99
N GLY A 82 -14.94 16.97 -0.23
CA GLY A 82 -15.77 17.20 -1.44
C GLY A 82 -15.90 16.03 -2.41
N ASP A 83 -14.80 15.39 -2.78
CA ASP A 83 -14.77 14.58 -4.01
C ASP A 83 -14.64 13.07 -3.78
N ILE A 84 -14.45 12.65 -2.53
CA ILE A 84 -14.39 11.22 -2.21
C ILE A 84 -15.74 10.52 -2.38
N GLU A 85 -16.85 11.23 -2.14
CA GLU A 85 -18.20 10.71 -2.37
C GLU A 85 -18.37 10.34 -3.84
N LYS A 86 -17.97 11.24 -4.74
CA LYS A 86 -18.01 11.00 -6.19
C LYS A 86 -17.14 9.81 -6.59
N LEU A 87 -15.96 9.67 -5.98
CA LEU A 87 -15.08 8.52 -6.25
C LEU A 87 -15.71 7.21 -5.79
N VAL A 88 -16.27 7.16 -4.57
CA VAL A 88 -16.96 5.98 -4.03
C VAL A 88 -18.07 5.54 -4.98
N VAL A 89 -18.89 6.49 -5.42
CA VAL A 89 -20.00 6.22 -6.35
C VAL A 89 -19.48 5.78 -7.73
N TYR A 90 -18.45 6.44 -8.25
CA TYR A 90 -17.86 6.11 -9.55
C TYR A 90 -17.28 4.68 -9.56
N GLU A 91 -16.48 4.32 -8.56
CA GLU A 91 -15.88 2.99 -8.45
C GLU A 91 -16.95 1.92 -8.24
N PHE A 92 -18.00 2.19 -7.45
CA PHE A 92 -19.13 1.27 -7.32
C PHE A 92 -19.78 0.99 -8.68
N LEU A 93 -20.08 2.04 -9.44
CA LEU A 93 -20.75 1.91 -10.75
C LEU A 93 -19.86 1.19 -11.77
N GLU A 94 -18.56 1.47 -11.80
CA GLU A 94 -17.60 0.75 -12.64
C GLU A 94 -17.52 -0.73 -12.28
N MET A 95 -17.49 -1.07 -10.99
CA MET A 95 -17.49 -2.46 -10.54
C MET A 95 -18.80 -3.18 -10.84
N LYS A 96 -19.95 -2.51 -10.61
CA LYS A 96 -21.30 -3.05 -10.88
C LYS A 96 -21.51 -3.42 -12.35
N ARG A 97 -20.88 -2.67 -13.28
CA ARG A 97 -20.89 -3.02 -14.72
C ARG A 97 -20.21 -4.35 -15.01
N ASN A 98 -19.17 -4.69 -14.26
CA ASN A 98 -18.39 -5.91 -14.44
C ASN A 98 -18.91 -7.08 -13.58
N ILE A 99 -19.59 -6.78 -12.47
CA ILE A 99 -20.13 -7.75 -11.51
C ILE A 99 -21.61 -7.38 -11.27
N PRO A 100 -22.55 -7.93 -12.07
CA PRO A 100 -23.97 -7.57 -11.99
C PRO A 100 -24.59 -7.79 -10.61
N ASP A 101 -24.13 -8.80 -9.87
CA ASP A 101 -24.63 -9.14 -8.53
C ASP A 101 -23.89 -8.40 -7.40
N LEU A 102 -23.04 -7.41 -7.72
CA LEU A 102 -22.33 -6.63 -6.72
C LEU A 102 -23.31 -5.87 -5.82
N ASP A 103 -23.26 -6.15 -4.53
CA ASP A 103 -23.99 -5.41 -3.50
C ASP A 103 -23.05 -4.50 -2.70
N SER A 104 -23.61 -3.69 -1.79
CA SER A 104 -22.79 -2.76 -0.99
C SER A 104 -21.85 -3.50 -0.04
N GLU A 105 -22.27 -4.65 0.51
CA GLU A 105 -21.48 -5.42 1.47
C GLU A 105 -20.26 -6.09 0.82
N MET A 106 -20.38 -6.50 -0.44
CA MET A 106 -19.28 -6.97 -1.27
C MET A 106 -18.38 -5.81 -1.70
N PHE A 107 -18.96 -4.67 -2.08
CA PHE A 107 -18.19 -3.53 -2.56
C PHE A 107 -17.30 -2.92 -1.47
N ILE A 108 -17.83 -2.72 -0.25
CA ILE A 108 -17.13 -2.01 0.83
C ILE A 108 -15.74 -2.57 1.15
N PRO A 109 -15.55 -3.88 1.45
CA PRO A 109 -14.24 -4.42 1.73
C PRO A 109 -13.34 -4.35 0.50
N ILE A 110 -13.88 -4.56 -0.70
CA ILE A 110 -13.10 -4.45 -1.94
C ILE A 110 -12.65 -3.01 -2.17
N PHE A 111 -13.52 -2.03 -1.93
CA PHE A 111 -13.21 -0.62 -2.06
C PHE A 111 -12.28 -0.17 -0.95
N GLU A 112 -12.38 -0.68 0.28
CA GLU A 112 -11.49 -0.36 1.41
C GLU A 112 -10.10 -1.00 1.24
N ASP A 113 -10.03 -2.22 0.70
CA ASP A 113 -8.77 -2.92 0.44
C ASP A 113 -8.08 -2.36 -0.82
N ASN A 114 -8.83 -2.08 -1.88
CA ASN A 114 -8.34 -1.41 -3.10
C ASN A 114 -8.36 0.11 -3.01
N TYR A 115 -8.77 0.64 -1.86
CA TYR A 115 -8.78 2.06 -1.52
C TYR A 115 -7.38 2.65 -1.72
N HIS A 116 -6.35 1.84 -1.51
CA HIS A 116 -4.95 2.26 -1.38
C HIS A 116 -4.27 2.70 -2.69
N ASN A 117 -5.07 2.94 -3.73
CA ASN A 117 -4.62 3.38 -5.05
C ASN A 117 -4.31 4.88 -5.12
N LEU A 118 -3.44 5.23 -6.07
CA LEU A 118 -3.09 6.59 -6.49
C LEU A 118 -4.28 7.53 -6.73
N LYS A 119 -5.45 7.00 -7.09
CA LYS A 119 -6.66 7.80 -7.35
C LYS A 119 -7.05 8.65 -6.13
N LEU A 120 -6.77 8.18 -4.92
CA LEU A 120 -7.08 8.90 -3.67
C LEU A 120 -6.07 9.95 -3.25
N VAL A 121 -4.84 9.86 -3.74
CA VAL A 121 -3.79 10.83 -3.40
C VAL A 121 -4.26 12.25 -3.73
N LYS A 122 -5.02 12.40 -4.82
CA LYS A 122 -5.65 13.66 -5.27
C LYS A 122 -6.73 14.21 -4.34
N PHE A 123 -7.20 13.41 -3.39
CA PHE A 123 -8.27 13.77 -2.43
C PHE A 123 -7.79 13.85 -0.98
N ALA A 124 -6.51 13.52 -0.73
CA ALA A 124 -5.85 13.73 0.55
C ALA A 124 -5.80 15.22 0.92
N THR A 125 -5.49 15.55 2.18
CA THR A 125 -5.29 16.96 2.60
C THR A 125 -4.20 17.63 1.76
N LEU A 126 -4.26 18.96 1.59
CA LEU A 126 -3.22 19.71 0.85
C LEU A 126 -1.82 19.46 1.40
N GLU A 127 -1.69 19.35 2.72
CA GLU A 127 -0.44 18.99 3.40
C GLU A 127 0.04 17.60 2.99
N ALA A 128 -0.86 16.61 2.94
CA ALA A 128 -0.54 15.25 2.50
C ALA A 128 -0.19 15.21 1.00
N GLN A 129 -0.88 15.99 0.16
CA GLN A 129 -0.56 16.11 -1.26
C GLN A 129 0.84 16.68 -1.48
N LYS A 130 1.17 17.80 -0.82
CA LYS A 130 2.52 18.38 -0.87
C LYS A 130 3.57 17.40 -0.34
N SER A 131 3.27 16.69 0.75
CA SER A 131 4.15 15.64 1.28
C SER A 131 4.37 14.53 0.25
N ASN A 132 3.32 14.09 -0.44
CA ASN A 132 3.39 13.04 -1.45
C ASN A 132 4.19 13.47 -2.69
N GLU A 133 4.04 14.72 -3.13
CA GLU A 133 4.85 15.30 -4.21
C GLU A 133 6.33 15.26 -3.85
N ASN A 134 6.68 15.76 -2.66
CA ASN A 134 8.05 15.69 -2.15
C ASN A 134 8.55 14.23 -2.13
N THR A 135 7.81 13.31 -1.49
CA THR A 135 8.21 11.89 -1.41
C THR A 135 8.41 11.27 -2.80
N ARG A 136 7.59 11.62 -3.79
CA ARG A 136 7.73 11.14 -5.17
C ARG A 136 8.99 11.70 -5.83
N GLU A 137 9.28 12.99 -5.66
CA GLU A 137 10.53 13.60 -6.16
C GLU A 137 11.76 12.90 -5.58
N TYR A 138 11.77 12.63 -4.28
CA TYR A 138 12.85 11.89 -3.64
C TYR A 138 12.98 10.44 -4.15
N TYR A 139 11.86 9.76 -4.38
CA TYR A 139 11.86 8.44 -5.00
C TYR A 139 12.49 8.46 -6.40
N ASP A 140 12.16 9.45 -7.22
CA ASP A 140 12.75 9.62 -8.55
C ASP A 140 14.24 10.01 -8.49
N ASN A 141 14.65 10.81 -7.51
CA ASN A 141 16.07 11.11 -7.25
C ASN A 141 16.87 9.86 -6.88
N ILE A 142 16.31 8.98 -6.03
CA ILE A 142 16.94 7.68 -5.68
C ILE A 142 17.08 6.82 -6.94
N LYS A 143 16.02 6.72 -7.76
CA LYS A 143 16.07 5.99 -9.04
C LYS A 143 17.15 6.54 -9.96
N GLY A 144 17.20 7.86 -10.14
CA GLY A 144 18.21 8.52 -10.95
C GLY A 144 19.63 8.19 -10.50
N PHE A 145 19.88 8.26 -9.20
CA PHE A 145 21.18 7.90 -8.62
C PHE A 145 21.54 6.41 -8.84
N LEU A 146 20.58 5.49 -8.68
CA LEU A 146 20.82 4.07 -8.97
C LEU A 146 21.14 3.83 -10.45
N ILE A 147 20.46 4.53 -11.37
CA ILE A 147 20.73 4.47 -12.80
C ILE A 147 22.14 5.01 -13.10
N GLU A 148 22.58 6.07 -12.42
CA GLU A 148 23.92 6.62 -12.57
C GLU A 148 24.98 5.58 -12.16
N ILE A 149 24.82 4.95 -10.99
CA ILE A 149 25.69 3.86 -10.54
C ILE A 149 25.76 2.75 -11.58
N GLN A 150 24.62 2.33 -12.14
CA GLN A 150 24.59 1.34 -13.22
C GLN A 150 25.39 1.80 -14.45
N GLY A 151 25.36 3.08 -14.82
CA GLY A 151 26.12 3.62 -15.95
C GLY A 151 27.64 3.37 -15.86
N TYR A 152 28.20 3.26 -14.66
CA TYR A 152 29.63 2.97 -14.46
C TYR A 152 29.99 1.49 -14.53
N LEU A 153 29.00 0.57 -14.49
CA LEU A 153 29.27 -0.87 -14.37
C LEU A 153 29.57 -1.51 -15.72
N GLY A 154 30.64 -2.32 -15.79
CA GLY A 154 31.01 -3.03 -17.01
C GLY A 154 30.05 -4.17 -17.37
N VAL A 155 29.53 -4.86 -16.35
CA VAL A 155 28.72 -6.07 -16.52
C VAL A 155 27.26 -5.70 -16.84
N GLU A 156 26.74 -6.22 -17.94
CA GLU A 156 25.36 -5.96 -18.38
C GLU A 156 24.30 -6.40 -17.36
N TYR A 157 24.51 -7.54 -16.71
CA TYR A 157 23.63 -8.01 -15.63
C TYR A 157 23.45 -6.94 -14.55
N LEU A 158 24.54 -6.32 -14.09
CA LEU A 158 24.49 -5.24 -13.09
C LEU A 158 23.86 -3.94 -13.61
N ARG A 159 23.90 -3.73 -14.92
CA ARG A 159 23.20 -2.62 -15.61
C ARG A 159 21.74 -2.91 -15.91
N THR A 160 21.27 -4.13 -15.67
CA THR A 160 19.87 -4.49 -15.84
C THR A 160 19.08 -4.01 -14.64
N ARG A 161 17.94 -3.39 -14.90
CA ARG A 161 16.98 -2.98 -13.87
C ARG A 161 15.58 -3.40 -14.27
N ILE A 162 14.72 -3.52 -13.29
CA ILE A 162 13.32 -3.85 -13.47
C ILE A 162 12.51 -2.70 -12.90
N GLU A 163 11.71 -2.09 -13.77
CA GLU A 163 10.76 -1.03 -13.44
C GLU A 163 9.37 -1.67 -13.43
N CYS A 164 8.71 -1.60 -12.27
CA CYS A 164 7.37 -2.13 -12.09
C CYS A 164 6.40 -0.98 -11.83
N ASP A 165 5.35 -0.92 -12.64
CA ASP A 165 4.27 0.05 -12.49
C ASP A 165 3.00 -0.69 -12.04
N PHE A 166 2.53 -0.38 -10.83
CA PHE A 166 1.31 -0.96 -10.27
C PHE A 166 0.10 -0.02 -10.34
N THR A 167 0.25 1.16 -10.96
CA THR A 167 -0.79 2.21 -11.02
C THR A 167 -2.07 1.74 -11.69
N ASP A 168 -1.96 0.91 -12.73
CA ASP A 168 -3.07 0.46 -13.57
C ASP A 168 -3.48 -1.00 -13.32
N ILE A 169 -2.82 -1.70 -12.39
CA ILE A 169 -3.12 -3.11 -12.17
C ILE A 169 -4.31 -3.23 -11.23
N ARG A 170 -5.35 -3.94 -11.70
CA ARG A 170 -6.45 -4.47 -10.87
C ARG A 170 -5.96 -5.60 -9.93
N ASN A 171 -4.76 -5.47 -9.36
CA ASN A 171 -4.19 -6.52 -8.52
C ASN A 171 -4.70 -6.34 -7.09
N TRP A 172 -5.84 -6.98 -6.82
CA TRP A 172 -6.53 -6.95 -5.53
C TRP A 172 -5.71 -7.45 -4.32
N LYS A 173 -4.49 -7.96 -4.55
CA LYS A 173 -3.61 -8.53 -3.51
C LYS A 173 -2.48 -7.62 -3.04
N ASN A 174 -2.17 -6.52 -3.72
CA ASN A 174 -1.05 -5.65 -3.33
C ASN A 174 -1.36 -4.17 -3.60
N THR A 175 -2.35 -3.65 -2.87
CA THR A 175 -2.97 -2.35 -3.11
C THR A 175 -2.15 -1.18 -2.57
N ALA A 176 -1.15 -1.46 -1.72
CA ALA A 176 -0.28 -0.43 -1.17
C ALA A 176 0.91 -0.09 -2.07
N ARG A 177 1.35 -0.99 -2.98
CA ARG A 177 2.55 -0.73 -3.79
C ARG A 177 2.17 0.04 -5.06
N VAL A 178 2.85 1.16 -5.29
CA VAL A 178 2.61 2.06 -6.42
C VAL A 178 3.61 1.79 -7.54
N GLU A 179 4.90 1.84 -7.21
CA GLU A 179 6.00 1.61 -8.15
C GLU A 179 7.08 0.79 -7.45
N GLU A 180 7.80 -0.06 -8.20
CA GLU A 180 8.97 -0.77 -7.70
C GLU A 180 10.12 -0.68 -8.69
N PHE A 181 11.30 -0.35 -8.19
CA PHE A 181 12.53 -0.24 -8.95
C PHE A 181 13.54 -1.23 -8.36
N VAL A 182 14.03 -2.15 -9.18
CA VAL A 182 14.90 -3.24 -8.71
C VAL A 182 16.13 -3.34 -9.60
N THR A 183 17.31 -3.38 -8.98
CA THR A 183 18.60 -3.72 -9.60
C THR A 183 19.15 -4.99 -8.95
N PRO A 184 20.25 -5.58 -9.44
CA PRO A 184 20.87 -6.74 -8.78
C PRO A 184 21.44 -6.46 -7.37
N PHE A 185 21.56 -5.19 -7.00
CA PHE A 185 22.19 -4.77 -5.75
C PHE A 185 21.31 -3.90 -4.85
N ALA A 186 20.18 -3.38 -5.35
CA ALA A 186 19.28 -2.54 -4.57
C ALA A 186 17.83 -2.62 -5.05
N LYS A 187 16.89 -2.53 -4.12
CA LYS A 187 15.45 -2.44 -4.37
C LYS A 187 14.91 -1.17 -3.71
N VAL A 188 14.03 -0.47 -4.42
CA VAL A 188 13.31 0.70 -3.91
C VAL A 188 11.87 0.64 -4.37
N GLY A 189 10.92 0.71 -3.44
CA GLY A 189 9.49 0.67 -3.72
C GLY A 189 8.79 1.90 -3.17
N LEU A 190 8.00 2.56 -4.01
CA LEU A 190 7.06 3.60 -3.61
C LEU A 190 5.74 2.95 -3.21
N ASN A 191 5.26 3.23 -2.00
CA ASN A 191 4.01 2.69 -1.49
C ASN A 191 3.07 3.82 -1.07
N CYS A 192 1.78 3.55 -1.08
CA CYS A 192 0.72 4.41 -0.59
C CYS A 192 0.06 3.77 0.63
N SER A 193 -0.02 4.52 1.72
CA SER A 193 -0.65 4.08 2.96
C SER A 193 -2.18 4.23 2.91
N LYS A 194 -2.85 3.70 3.93
CA LYS A 194 -4.32 3.81 4.09
C LYS A 194 -4.83 5.25 4.15
N SER A 195 -4.00 6.20 4.58
CA SER A 195 -4.31 7.63 4.63
C SER A 195 -3.88 8.37 3.36
N ALA A 196 -3.69 7.66 2.26
CA ALA A 196 -3.23 8.18 0.97
C ALA A 196 -1.89 8.94 1.05
N LYS A 197 -1.00 8.55 1.97
CA LYS A 197 0.34 9.11 2.11
C LYS A 197 1.39 8.19 1.51
N PHE A 198 2.36 8.75 0.80
CA PHE A 198 3.47 7.98 0.26
C PHE A 198 4.54 7.67 1.30
N ASN A 199 5.18 6.52 1.11
CA ASN A 199 6.40 6.13 1.79
C ASN A 199 7.28 5.34 0.82
N ILE A 200 8.58 5.33 1.10
CA ILE A 200 9.59 4.64 0.33
C ILE A 200 10.15 3.52 1.19
N ASN A 201 10.12 2.31 0.65
CA ASN A 201 10.79 1.17 1.26
C ASN A 201 11.98 0.79 0.39
N TYR A 202 13.12 0.55 1.00
CA TYR A 202 14.32 0.15 0.27
C TYR A 202 14.99 -1.08 0.88
N PHE A 203 15.83 -1.71 0.08
CA PHE A 203 16.71 -2.81 0.49
C PHE A 203 18.01 -2.70 -0.29
N ILE A 204 19.14 -2.88 0.40
CA ILE A 204 20.47 -2.93 -0.19
C ILE A 204 20.98 -4.36 -0.01
N ASN A 205 21.53 -4.95 -1.08
CA ASN A 205 22.12 -6.28 -1.03
C ASN A 205 23.32 -6.29 -0.08
N PRO A 206 23.40 -7.19 0.91
CA PRO A 206 24.54 -7.28 1.83
C PRO A 206 25.91 -7.43 1.13
N HIS A 207 25.93 -7.96 -0.09
CA HIS A 207 27.13 -8.11 -0.92
C HIS A 207 27.35 -6.91 -1.87
N LEU A 208 26.82 -5.72 -1.55
CA LEU A 208 26.89 -4.53 -2.41
C LEU A 208 28.31 -4.26 -2.93
N LYS A 209 29.29 -4.20 -2.03
CA LYS A 209 30.69 -3.85 -2.37
C LYS A 209 31.37 -4.92 -3.24
N GLU A 210 31.00 -6.18 -3.07
CA GLU A 210 31.44 -7.28 -3.94
C GLU A 210 30.85 -7.15 -5.35
N LEU A 211 29.62 -6.63 -5.46
CA LEU A 211 28.90 -6.51 -6.73
C LEU A 211 29.33 -5.28 -7.54
N ILE A 212 29.43 -4.12 -6.89
CA ILE A 212 29.65 -2.84 -7.59
C ILE A 212 31.00 -2.17 -7.28
N GLY A 213 31.83 -2.82 -6.47
CA GLY A 213 33.10 -2.28 -5.99
C GLY A 213 32.95 -1.40 -4.75
N GLU A 214 34.00 -1.32 -3.94
CA GLU A 214 33.99 -0.58 -2.66
C GLU A 214 33.62 0.89 -2.83
N SER A 215 34.27 1.60 -3.75
CA SER A 215 34.04 3.04 -3.93
C SER A 215 32.60 3.39 -4.29
N LEU A 216 31.97 2.65 -5.21
CA LEU A 216 30.57 2.87 -5.58
C LEU A 216 29.63 2.37 -4.47
N GLY A 217 29.99 1.27 -3.80
CA GLY A 217 29.26 0.74 -2.64
C GLY A 217 29.20 1.74 -1.49
N ASP A 218 30.33 2.32 -1.08
CA ASP A 218 30.43 3.34 -0.04
C ASP A 218 29.64 4.59 -0.41
N THR A 219 29.72 5.02 -1.67
CA THR A 219 28.96 6.18 -2.17
C THR A 219 27.45 5.93 -2.08
N LEU A 220 27.01 4.72 -2.42
CA LEU A 220 25.61 4.35 -2.36
C LEU A 220 25.11 4.22 -0.92
N GLU A 221 25.86 3.55 -0.04
CA GLU A 221 25.55 3.46 1.40
C GLU A 221 25.42 4.85 2.01
N LYS A 222 26.41 5.72 1.80
CA LYS A 222 26.39 7.11 2.29
C LYS A 222 25.15 7.86 1.81
N ARG A 223 24.77 7.69 0.54
CA ARG A 223 23.61 8.37 -0.03
C ARG A 223 22.30 7.91 0.59
N PHE A 224 22.15 6.61 0.88
CA PHE A 224 20.98 6.09 1.61
C PHE A 224 20.98 6.51 3.09
N ASP A 225 22.16 6.64 3.71
CA ASP A 225 22.28 7.18 5.07
C ASP A 225 21.86 8.65 5.13
N GLU A 226 22.21 9.46 4.12
CA GLU A 226 21.74 10.84 4.00
C GLU A 226 20.21 10.91 3.85
N PHE A 227 19.62 10.00 3.07
CA PHE A 227 18.16 9.94 2.89
C PHE A 227 17.43 9.52 4.16
N THR A 228 17.95 8.54 4.89
CA THR A 228 17.32 8.01 6.11
C THR A 228 17.53 8.86 7.35
N ASN A 229 18.55 9.72 7.39
CA ASN A 229 18.79 10.65 8.50
C ASN A 229 18.34 12.09 8.19
N GLY A 230 17.91 12.36 6.95
CA GLY A 230 17.47 13.68 6.51
C GLY A 230 16.00 13.99 6.80
N GLU A 231 15.45 14.91 6.01
CA GLU A 231 14.08 15.41 6.15
C GLU A 231 13.00 14.33 5.98
N LEU A 232 13.34 13.20 5.34
CA LEU A 232 12.40 12.12 5.03
C LEU A 232 12.55 10.86 5.89
N LYS A 233 13.27 10.92 7.01
CA LYS A 233 13.49 9.75 7.89
C LYS A 233 12.21 9.00 8.25
N ASP A 234 11.09 9.72 8.41
CA ASP A 234 9.80 9.13 8.82
C ASP A 234 9.04 8.50 7.64
N PHE A 235 9.51 8.71 6.41
CA PHE A 235 8.90 8.25 5.15
C PHE A 235 9.78 7.23 4.41
N ILE A 236 11.04 7.06 4.78
CA ILE A 236 11.98 6.15 4.15
C ILE A 236 12.38 5.07 5.17
N MET A 237 12.16 3.81 4.82
CA MET A 237 12.46 2.69 5.70
C MET A 237 13.17 1.56 4.97
N MET A 238 14.23 1.04 5.57
CA MET A 238 14.85 -0.19 5.11
C MET A 238 13.96 -1.38 5.51
N ILE A 239 13.59 -2.21 4.54
CA ILE A 239 12.85 -3.45 4.80
C ILE A 239 13.75 -4.64 4.51
N PRO A 240 14.03 -5.51 5.49
CA PRO A 240 14.83 -6.70 5.24
C PRO A 240 14.10 -7.64 4.28
N LEU A 241 14.87 -8.28 3.40
CA LEU A 241 14.36 -9.26 2.48
C LEU A 241 14.50 -10.66 3.12
N ASN A 242 13.37 -11.28 3.48
CA ASN A 242 13.35 -12.65 4.05
C ASN A 242 13.56 -13.74 2.98
N ARG A 243 14.44 -13.49 2.00
CA ARG A 243 14.85 -14.45 0.98
C ARG A 243 16.20 -14.06 0.39
N ARG A 244 16.77 -14.94 -0.42
CA ARG A 244 17.97 -14.64 -1.20
C ARG A 244 17.68 -13.62 -2.31
N TYR A 245 18.38 -12.48 -2.29
CA TYR A 245 18.10 -11.36 -3.18
C TYR A 245 18.43 -11.65 -4.65
N ASP A 246 19.49 -12.40 -4.92
CA ASP A 246 19.85 -12.88 -6.25
C ASP A 246 18.73 -13.71 -6.89
N ARG A 247 18.16 -14.65 -6.13
CA ARG A 247 17.02 -15.45 -6.61
C ARG A 247 15.77 -14.59 -6.85
N TYR A 248 15.52 -13.63 -5.98
CA TYR A 248 14.42 -12.69 -6.15
C TYR A 248 14.55 -11.87 -7.44
N PHE A 249 15.74 -11.34 -7.71
CA PHE A 249 15.98 -10.56 -8.92
C PHE A 249 15.75 -11.39 -10.19
N GLU A 250 16.27 -12.63 -10.21
CA GLU A 250 16.06 -13.58 -11.31
C GLU A 250 14.57 -13.95 -11.50
N GLU A 251 13.82 -14.15 -10.41
CA GLU A 251 12.38 -14.36 -10.48
C GLU A 251 11.65 -13.17 -11.12
N LEU A 252 12.00 -11.95 -10.74
CA LEU A 252 11.41 -10.75 -11.33
C LEU A 252 11.80 -10.60 -12.80
N LEU A 253 13.04 -10.92 -13.19
CA LEU A 253 13.44 -10.94 -14.60
C LEU A 253 12.56 -11.90 -15.40
N ARG A 254 12.20 -13.06 -14.86
CA ARG A 254 11.26 -13.98 -15.52
C ARG A 254 9.88 -13.36 -15.64
N PHE A 255 9.41 -12.64 -14.62
CA PHE A 255 8.11 -11.96 -14.66
C PHE A 255 8.03 -10.90 -15.75
N THR A 256 9.13 -10.23 -16.11
CA THR A 256 9.13 -9.25 -17.22
C THR A 256 8.75 -9.86 -18.58
N ARG A 257 8.85 -11.19 -18.72
CA ARG A 257 8.46 -11.91 -19.94
C ARG A 257 6.98 -12.29 -19.99
N THR A 258 6.30 -12.32 -18.85
CA THR A 258 4.94 -12.85 -18.71
C THR A 258 3.94 -11.82 -18.17
N HIS A 259 4.41 -10.78 -17.51
CA HIS A 259 3.59 -9.76 -16.86
C HIS A 259 3.91 -8.38 -17.44
N PRO A 260 2.94 -7.71 -18.09
CA PRO A 260 3.18 -6.47 -18.83
C PRO A 260 3.59 -5.28 -17.95
N ASN A 261 3.29 -5.34 -16.66
CA ASN A 261 3.61 -4.30 -15.69
C ASN A 261 5.05 -4.38 -15.15
N TYR A 262 5.82 -5.39 -15.55
CA TYR A 262 7.23 -5.54 -15.22
C TYR A 262 8.07 -5.29 -16.46
N LYS A 263 8.90 -4.24 -16.44
CA LYS A 263 9.73 -3.85 -17.58
C LYS A 263 11.20 -4.01 -17.22
N ALA A 264 11.90 -4.90 -17.92
CA ALA A 264 13.36 -4.96 -17.87
C ALA A 264 13.96 -3.85 -18.75
N VAL A 265 14.93 -3.12 -18.21
CA VAL A 265 15.69 -2.11 -18.95
C VAL A 265 17.18 -2.32 -18.69
N ILE A 266 17.99 -2.20 -19.74
CA ILE A 266 19.45 -2.23 -19.61
C ILE A 266 19.94 -0.79 -19.71
N THR A 267 20.61 -0.32 -18.67
CA THR A 267 21.24 1.01 -18.65
C THR A 267 22.46 1.01 -19.57
N ASN A 268 22.60 2.02 -20.44
CA ASN A 268 23.80 2.16 -21.26
C ASN A 268 25.02 2.45 -20.38
N LYS A 269 26.16 1.87 -20.75
CA LYS A 269 27.42 2.19 -20.08
C LYS A 269 27.83 3.62 -20.47
N ASN A 270 28.29 4.41 -19.49
CA ASN A 270 28.83 5.73 -19.75
C ASN A 270 30.09 5.59 -20.62
N SER A 271 30.16 6.37 -21.69
CA SER A 271 31.38 6.54 -22.49
C SER A 271 32.35 7.37 -21.67
N LEU A 272 33.32 6.71 -21.03
CA LEU A 272 34.47 7.36 -20.39
C LEU A 272 35.49 7.78 -21.47
#